data_AF-A0A1V6KAJ9-F1
#
_entry.id   AF-A0A1V6KAJ9-F1
#
_cell.length_a   1.000
_cell.length_b   1.000
_cell.length_c   1.000
_cell.angle_alpha   90.00
_cell.angle_beta   90.00
_cell.angle_gamma   90.00
#
_symmetry.space_group_name_H-M   'P 1'
#
loop_
_entity.id
_entity.type
_entity.pdbx_description
1 polymer ?
#
loop_
_entity_poly.entity_id
_entity_poly.type
_entity_poly.pdbx_seq_one_letter_code
_entity_poly.pdbx_strand_id
1 'polypeptide(L)'
;MLMFALYFPFILFGFLVLTSFVHGQLRRAEKSSWWRTYVSWTGRNILALISPLFLFLLVQYVPLLTTGFIPFEGPGGVFVVFIIELFFIMLTLTIVMIQSTWFYQISGTIYLSALMNALVVTWLFASSQVIAPIP
;
A
#
# COMPACT_ATOMS: atom_id res chain seq x y z
N MET A 1 -0.21 2.52 22.23
CA MET A 1 -1.27 1.51 22.49
C MET A 1 -2.66 2.02 22.08
N LEU A 2 -3.13 3.17 22.56
CA LEU A 2 -4.47 3.70 22.20
C LEU A 2 -4.67 3.91 20.68
N MET A 3 -3.71 4.56 20.02
CA MET A 3 -3.78 4.81 18.57
C MET A 3 -3.77 3.52 17.73
N PHE A 4 -3.07 2.48 18.19
CA PHE A 4 -3.08 1.18 17.51
C PHE A 4 -4.49 0.58 17.53
N ALA A 5 -5.14 0.54 18.70
CA ALA A 5 -6.49 0.01 18.83
C ALA A 5 -7.52 0.82 18.02
N LEU A 6 -7.29 2.13 17.86
CA LEU A 6 -8.16 3.01 17.08
C LEU A 6 -8.02 2.76 15.57
N TYR A 7 -6.80 2.64 15.05
CA TYR A 7 -6.56 2.43 13.61
C TYR A 7 -6.77 0.98 13.16
N PHE A 8 -6.47 0.01 14.02
CA PHE A 8 -6.49 -1.42 13.71
C PHE A 8 -7.78 -1.91 13.03
N PRO A 9 -9.00 -1.65 13.53
CA PRO A 9 -10.22 -2.19 12.91
C PRO A 9 -10.44 -1.66 11.49
N PHE A 10 -10.15 -0.37 11.25
CA PHE A 10 -10.29 0.24 9.92
C PHE A 10 -9.23 -0.27 8.95
N ILE A 11 -7.99 -0.37 9.41
CA ILE A 11 -6.88 -0.90 8.61
C ILE A 11 -7.12 -2.38 8.29
N LEU A 12 -7.60 -3.17 9.25
CA LEU A 12 -7.98 -4.57 9.05
C LEU A 12 -9.07 -4.70 8.00
N PHE A 13 -10.13 -3.91 8.10
CA PHE A 13 -11.18 -3.88 7.09
C PHE A 13 -10.63 -3.52 5.70
N GLY A 14 -9.79 -2.49 5.61
CA GLY A 14 -9.13 -2.09 4.37
C GLY A 14 -8.30 -3.23 3.76
N PHE A 15 -7.55 -3.98 4.58
CA PHE A 15 -6.79 -5.13 4.11
C PHE A 15 -7.66 -6.32 3.73
N LEU A 16 -8.79 -6.55 4.37
CA LEU A 16 -9.75 -7.58 3.95
C LEU A 16 -10.29 -7.28 2.55
N VAL A 17 -10.63 -6.01 2.28
CA VAL A 17 -11.07 -5.57 0.94
C VAL A 17 -9.93 -5.73 -0.06
N LEU A 18 -8.72 -5.25 0.28
CA LEU A 18 -7.56 -5.31 -0.60
C LEU A 18 -7.17 -6.75 -0.95
N THR A 19 -7.07 -7.64 0.04
CA THR A 19 -6.68 -9.03 -0.19
C THR A 19 -7.77 -9.81 -0.92
N SER A 20 -9.04 -9.47 -0.72
CA SER A 20 -10.15 -10.02 -1.52
C SER A 20 -10.10 -9.54 -2.97
N PHE A 21 -9.78 -8.28 -3.22
CA PHE A 21 -9.57 -7.75 -4.57
C PHE A 21 -8.38 -8.44 -5.26
N VAL A 22 -7.23 -8.47 -4.59
CA VAL A 22 -5.96 -8.95 -5.16
C VAL A 22 -5.96 -10.47 -5.38
N HIS A 23 -6.41 -11.25 -4.39
CA HIS A 23 -6.38 -12.72 -4.45
C HIS A 23 -7.72 -13.35 -4.86
N GLY A 24 -8.78 -12.55 -4.99
CA GLY A 24 -10.07 -12.96 -5.53
C GLY A 24 -10.26 -12.49 -6.97
N GLN A 25 -10.44 -11.17 -7.16
CA GLN A 25 -10.80 -10.62 -8.48
C GLN A 25 -9.62 -10.59 -9.47
N LEU A 26 -8.42 -10.23 -9.00
CA LEU A 26 -7.20 -10.23 -9.80
C LEU A 26 -6.50 -11.59 -9.85
N ARG A 27 -7.12 -12.64 -9.27
CA ARG A 27 -6.52 -13.97 -9.20
C ARG A 27 -6.18 -14.49 -10.58
N ARG A 28 -4.98 -15.05 -10.70
CA ARG A 28 -4.49 -15.69 -11.91
C ARG A 28 -4.32 -17.19 -11.72
N ALA A 29 -4.27 -17.91 -12.84
CA ALA A 29 -3.96 -19.33 -12.84
C ALA A 29 -2.58 -19.59 -12.21
N GLU A 30 -2.50 -20.68 -11.46
CA GLU A 30 -1.26 -21.16 -10.86
C GLU A 30 -0.27 -21.58 -11.94
N LYS A 31 1.02 -21.36 -11.67
CA LYS A 31 2.12 -21.73 -12.57
C LYS A 31 2.72 -23.07 -12.14
N SER A 32 3.57 -23.62 -13.01
CA SER A 32 4.17 -24.95 -12.85
C SER A 32 5.00 -25.14 -11.57
N SER A 33 5.44 -24.06 -10.92
CA SER A 33 6.11 -24.15 -9.62
C SER A 33 5.59 -23.09 -8.66
N TRP A 34 5.56 -23.44 -7.37
CA TRP A 34 5.10 -22.57 -6.29
C TRP A 34 5.81 -21.20 -6.29
N TRP A 35 7.14 -21.20 -6.38
CA TRP A 35 7.94 -19.97 -6.47
C TRP A 35 7.64 -19.12 -7.71
N ARG A 36 7.40 -19.75 -8.87
CA ARG A 36 7.00 -19.02 -10.08
C ARG A 36 5.62 -18.39 -9.92
N THR A 37 4.70 -19.09 -9.27
CA THR A 37 3.38 -18.56 -8.91
C THR A 37 3.53 -17.37 -7.97
N TYR A 38 4.34 -17.49 -6.91
CA TYR A 38 4.61 -16.41 -5.96
C TYR A 38 5.16 -15.14 -6.63
N VAL A 39 6.25 -15.27 -7.38
CA VAL A 39 6.88 -14.12 -8.06
C VAL A 39 5.93 -13.52 -9.10
N SER A 40 5.24 -14.36 -9.87
CA SER A 40 4.30 -13.89 -10.90
C SER A 40 3.10 -13.17 -10.31
N TRP A 41 2.52 -13.67 -9.21
CA TRP A 41 1.37 -13.05 -8.57
C TRP A 41 1.79 -11.76 -7.86
N THR A 42 2.83 -11.83 -7.03
CA THR A 42 3.39 -10.67 -6.32
C THR A 42 3.73 -9.53 -7.28
N GLY A 43 4.49 -9.81 -8.36
CA GLY A 43 4.86 -8.79 -9.33
C GLY A 43 3.67 -8.17 -10.06
N ARG A 44 2.66 -8.95 -10.43
CA ARG A 44 1.44 -8.43 -11.07
C ARG A 44 0.60 -7.58 -10.11
N ASN A 45 0.48 -8.00 -8.86
CA ASN A 45 -0.26 -7.29 -7.83
C ASN A 45 0.41 -5.96 -7.48
N ILE A 46 1.74 -5.95 -7.35
CA ILE A 46 2.54 -4.74 -7.17
C ILE A 46 2.31 -3.77 -8.34
N LEU A 47 2.41 -4.24 -9.58
CA LEU A 47 2.16 -3.39 -10.75
C LEU A 47 0.73 -2.84 -10.74
N ALA A 48 -0.28 -3.65 -10.44
CA ALA A 48 -1.66 -3.20 -10.40
C ALA A 48 -1.89 -2.06 -9.38
N LEU A 49 -1.23 -2.11 -8.23
CA LEU A 49 -1.37 -1.08 -7.19
C LEU A 49 -0.47 0.15 -7.43
N ILE A 50 0.74 -0.05 -7.93
CA ILE A 50 1.73 1.03 -8.09
C ILE A 50 1.50 1.82 -9.37
N SER A 51 1.08 1.18 -10.48
CA SER A 51 0.90 1.86 -11.76
C SER A 51 0.04 3.12 -11.69
N PRO A 52 -1.15 3.15 -11.06
CA PRO A 52 -1.94 4.38 -10.98
C PRO A 52 -1.23 5.48 -10.15
N LEU A 53 -0.55 5.12 -9.06
CA LEU A 53 0.19 6.06 -8.23
C LEU A 53 1.40 6.63 -8.97
N PHE A 54 2.13 5.78 -9.69
CA PHE A 54 3.27 6.18 -10.50
C PHE A 54 2.86 7.13 -11.63
N LEU A 55 1.77 6.81 -12.35
CA LEU A 55 1.23 7.71 -13.38
C LEU A 55 0.81 9.06 -12.77
N PHE A 56 0.17 9.04 -11.61
CA PHE A 56 -0.21 10.27 -10.91
C PHE A 56 1.01 11.11 -10.52
N LEU A 57 2.08 10.48 -10.05
CA LEU A 57 3.36 11.16 -9.77
C LEU A 57 4.00 11.75 -11.02
N LEU A 58 3.93 11.07 -12.17
CA LEU A 58 4.44 11.62 -13.42
C LEU A 58 3.72 12.91 -13.80
N VAL A 59 2.40 12.99 -13.59
CA VAL A 59 1.63 14.22 -13.86
C VAL A 59 2.13 15.38 -13.01
N GLN A 60 2.55 15.14 -11.76
CA GLN A 60 3.10 16.20 -10.90
C GLN A 60 4.56 16.53 -11.22
N TYR A 61 5.43 15.51 -11.31
CA TYR A 61 6.88 15.70 -11.32
C TYR A 61 7.44 15.98 -12.72
N VAL A 62 6.81 15.52 -13.80
CA VAL A 62 7.29 15.84 -15.16
C VAL A 62 7.18 17.34 -15.45
N PRO A 63 6.03 18.01 -15.24
CA PRO A 63 5.94 19.47 -15.42
C PRO A 63 6.88 20.23 -14.49
N LEU A 64 7.00 19.80 -13.23
CA LEU A 64 7.90 20.40 -12.25
C LEU A 64 9.36 20.38 -12.73
N LEU A 65 9.86 19.23 -13.19
CA LEU A 65 11.26 19.07 -13.58
C LEU A 65 11.59 19.68 -14.96
N THR A 66 10.59 19.84 -15.83
CA THR A 66 10.80 20.35 -17.20
C THR A 66 10.51 21.84 -17.33
N THR A 67 9.57 22.39 -16.54
CA THR A 67 9.08 23.77 -16.67
C THR A 67 9.09 24.56 -15.36
N GLY A 68 9.28 23.90 -14.22
CA GLY A 68 9.14 24.52 -12.89
C GLY A 68 7.69 24.71 -12.43
N PHE A 69 6.70 24.35 -13.25
CA PHE A 69 5.29 24.45 -12.92
C PHE A 69 4.83 23.30 -12.00
N ILE A 70 4.03 23.61 -10.99
CA ILE A 70 3.45 22.66 -10.04
C ILE A 70 1.96 22.49 -10.38
N PRO A 71 1.54 21.39 -11.04
CA PRO A 71 0.16 21.23 -11.49
C PRO A 71 -0.85 21.12 -10.35
N PHE A 72 -0.48 20.40 -9.31
CA PHE A 72 -1.33 20.16 -8.16
C PHE A 72 -0.73 20.80 -6.91
N GLU A 73 -1.28 21.94 -6.54
CA GLU A 73 -0.99 22.65 -5.30
C GLU A 73 -2.29 22.84 -4.50
N GLY A 74 -2.23 22.53 -3.21
CA GLY A 74 -3.35 22.75 -2.28
C GLY A 74 -3.12 24.01 -1.44
N PRO A 75 -4.13 24.51 -0.73
CA PRO A 75 -3.95 25.61 0.22
C PRO A 75 -2.79 25.34 1.17
N GLY A 76 -1.85 26.28 1.28
CA GLY A 76 -0.65 26.11 2.12
C GLY A 76 0.32 25.01 1.68
N GLY A 77 0.23 24.50 0.44
CA GLY A 77 1.11 23.46 -0.08
C GLY A 77 0.80 22.04 0.40
N VAL A 78 -0.29 21.84 1.15
CA VAL A 78 -0.64 20.55 1.79
C VAL A 78 -0.77 19.43 0.76
N PHE A 79 -1.31 19.71 -0.43
CA PHE A 79 -1.46 18.68 -1.46
C PHE A 79 -0.12 18.22 -2.05
N VAL A 80 0.89 19.11 -2.09
CA VAL A 80 2.24 18.74 -2.51
C VAL A 80 2.88 17.79 -1.50
N VAL A 81 2.68 18.04 -0.20
CA VAL A 81 3.14 17.15 0.88
C VAL A 81 2.50 15.75 0.74
N PHE A 82 1.19 15.69 0.52
CA PHE A 82 0.51 14.43 0.24
C PHE A 82 1.11 13.69 -0.97
N ILE A 83 1.39 14.40 -2.07
CA ILE A 83 1.99 13.79 -3.27
C ILE A 83 3.39 13.24 -2.97
N ILE A 84 4.19 13.93 -2.16
CA ILE A 84 5.50 13.44 -1.71
C ILE A 84 5.35 12.15 -0.87
N GLU A 85 4.34 12.08 0.01
CA GLU A 85 4.08 10.87 0.80
C GLU A 85 3.70 9.64 -0.05
N LEU A 86 3.21 9.84 -1.28
CA LEU A 86 2.91 8.72 -2.18
C LEU A 86 4.14 7.86 -2.50
N PHE A 87 5.36 8.40 -2.47
CA PHE A 87 6.58 7.59 -2.62
C PHE A 87 6.70 6.55 -1.50
N PHE A 88 6.47 6.97 -0.26
CA PHE A 88 6.52 6.09 0.90
C PHE A 88 5.34 5.10 0.89
N ILE A 89 4.16 5.54 0.46
CA ILE A 89 2.99 4.67 0.31
C ILE A 89 3.25 3.59 -0.74
N MET A 90 3.84 3.92 -1.90
CA MET A 90 4.18 2.91 -2.93
C MET A 90 5.15 1.84 -2.39
N LEU A 91 6.16 2.24 -1.62
CA LEU A 91 7.07 1.30 -0.95
C LEU A 91 6.31 0.40 0.03
N THR A 92 5.44 0.99 0.84
CA THR A 92 4.62 0.26 1.82
C THR A 92 3.72 -0.76 1.13
N LEU A 93 3.02 -0.37 0.04
CA LEU A 93 2.18 -1.27 -0.75
C LEU A 93 2.99 -2.41 -1.38
N THR A 94 4.23 -2.16 -1.78
CA THR A 94 5.14 -3.20 -2.28
C THR A 94 5.37 -4.28 -1.22
N ILE A 95 5.74 -3.88 0.00
CA ILE A 95 6.00 -4.79 1.12
C ILE A 95 4.74 -5.57 1.49
N VAL A 96 3.60 -4.88 1.56
CA VAL A 96 2.30 -5.50 1.82
C VAL A 96 1.97 -6.56 0.76
N MET A 97 2.23 -6.32 -0.52
CA MET A 97 1.92 -7.31 -1.58
C MET A 97 2.80 -8.56 -1.49
N ILE A 98 4.08 -8.39 -1.15
CA ILE A 98 5.01 -9.49 -0.89
C ILE A 98 4.46 -10.36 0.25
N GLN A 99 4.15 -9.75 1.39
CA GLN A 99 3.62 -10.46 2.56
C GLN A 99 2.24 -11.09 2.28
N SER A 100 1.35 -10.34 1.62
CA SER A 100 0.00 -10.77 1.31
C SER A 100 0.01 -12.05 0.46
N THR A 101 0.80 -12.07 -0.61
CA THR A 101 0.89 -13.21 -1.51
C THR A 101 1.51 -14.43 -0.81
N TRP A 102 2.49 -14.20 0.06
CA TRP A 102 3.13 -15.27 0.84
C TRP A 102 2.14 -15.96 1.77
N PHE A 103 1.45 -15.18 2.62
CA PHE A 103 0.46 -15.74 3.56
C PHE A 103 -0.75 -16.34 2.86
N TYR A 104 -1.16 -15.78 1.72
CA TYR A 104 -2.24 -16.35 0.93
C TYR A 104 -1.85 -17.71 0.35
N GLN A 105 -0.62 -17.88 -0.17
CA GLN A 105 -0.18 -19.17 -0.72
C GLN A 105 -0.01 -20.25 0.34
N ILE A 106 0.38 -19.89 1.57
CA ILE A 106 0.52 -20.86 2.66
C ILE A 106 -0.85 -21.25 3.24
N SER A 107 -1.75 -20.29 3.42
CA SER A 107 -3.03 -20.53 4.10
C SER A 107 -4.20 -20.85 3.16
N GLY A 108 -4.11 -20.50 1.88
CA GLY A 108 -5.23 -20.53 0.92
C GLY A 108 -6.36 -19.55 1.24
N THR A 109 -6.24 -18.72 2.29
CA THR A 109 -7.29 -17.82 2.76
C THR A 109 -6.83 -16.37 2.77
N ILE A 110 -7.77 -15.44 2.59
CA ILE A 110 -7.48 -14.00 2.62
C ILE A 110 -7.29 -13.48 4.05
N TYR A 111 -7.87 -14.15 5.06
CA TYR A 111 -7.91 -13.65 6.43
C TYR A 111 -6.53 -13.55 7.08
N LEU A 112 -5.68 -14.56 6.92
CA LEU A 112 -4.33 -14.54 7.48
C LEU A 112 -3.51 -13.41 6.86
N SER A 113 -3.56 -13.29 5.54
CA SER A 113 -2.86 -12.23 4.82
C SER A 113 -3.34 -10.83 5.22
N ALA A 114 -4.66 -10.64 5.40
CA ALA A 114 -5.23 -9.38 5.82
C ALA A 114 -4.82 -9.03 7.26
N LEU A 115 -4.90 -9.98 8.18
CA LEU A 115 -4.53 -9.79 9.58
C LEU A 115 -3.05 -9.40 9.72
N MET A 116 -2.15 -10.13 9.05
CA MET A 116 -0.72 -9.87 9.15
C MET A 116 -0.35 -8.48 8.60
N ASN A 117 -0.87 -8.13 7.42
CA ASN A 117 -0.65 -6.80 6.85
C ASN A 117 -1.25 -5.70 7.73
N ALA A 118 -2.44 -5.93 8.29
CA ALA A 118 -3.09 -4.97 9.18
C ALA A 118 -2.26 -4.72 10.44
N LEU A 119 -1.72 -5.76 11.08
CA LEU A 119 -0.87 -5.62 12.26
C LEU A 119 0.38 -4.78 11.95
N VAL A 120 1.09 -5.11 10.87
CA VAL A 120 2.33 -4.43 10.47
C VAL A 120 2.07 -2.97 10.14
N VAL A 121 1.05 -2.69 9.32
CA VAL A 121 0.76 -1.33 8.86
C VAL A 121 0.15 -0.48 9.99
N THR A 122 -0.71 -1.06 10.82
CA THR A 122 -1.21 -0.36 12.03
C THR A 122 -0.06 0.00 12.97
N TRP A 123 0.91 -0.90 13.16
CA TRP A 123 2.10 -0.61 13.95
C TRP A 123 2.95 0.50 13.32
N LEU A 124 3.12 0.48 11.99
CA LEU A 124 3.83 1.52 11.26
C LEU A 124 3.18 2.90 11.48
N PHE A 125 1.85 3.00 11.34
CA PHE A 125 1.12 4.24 11.60
C PHE A 125 1.19 4.67 13.06
N ALA A 126 1.03 3.72 14.00
CA ALA A 126 1.04 4.04 15.42
C ALA A 126 2.42 4.47 15.93
N SER A 127 3.51 3.97 15.32
CA SER A 127 4.89 4.32 15.68
C SER A 127 5.41 5.58 14.97
N SER A 128 4.83 5.95 13.82
CA SER A 128 5.19 7.17 13.09
C SER A 128 4.53 8.45 13.62
N GLN A 129 3.56 8.33 14.54
CA GLN A 129 3.00 9.50 15.23
C GLN A 129 4.04 10.08 16.20
N VAL A 130 4.58 11.24 15.87
CA VAL A 130 5.22 12.10 16.88
C VAL A 130 4.07 12.66 17.73
N ILE A 131 3.89 12.13 18.93
CA ILE A 131 3.07 12.79 19.94
C ILE A 131 3.82 14.06 20.34
N ALA A 132 3.58 15.16 19.64
CA ALA A 132 3.92 16.47 20.19
C ALA A 132 3.02 16.65 21.42
N PRO A 133 3.57 16.88 22.62
CA PRO A 133 2.75 17.31 23.74
C PRO A 133 2.10 18.63 23.31
N ILE A 134 0.79 18.57 23.11
CA ILE A 134 -0.03 19.76 22.92
C ILE A 134 0.12 20.58 24.21
N PRO A 135 0.62 21.83 24.16
CA PRO A 135 0.69 22.68 25.36
C PRO A 135 -0.69 23.02 25.90
#